data_AF-A0A7Y5ST92-F1
#
_entry.id   AF-A0A7Y5ST92-F1
#
_cell.length_a   1.000
_cell.length_b   1.000
_cell.length_c   1.000
_cell.angle_alpha   90.00
_cell.angle_beta   90.00
_cell.angle_gamma   90.00
#
_symmetry.space_group_name_H-M   'P 1'
#
loop_
_entity.id
_entity.type
_entity.pdbx_description
1 polymer ?
#
loop_
_entity_poly.entity_id
_entity_poly.type
_entity_poly.pdbx_seq_one_letter_code
_entity_poly.pdbx_strand_id
1 'polypeptide(L)'
;MNACPARSLALFTMAAVSLALGACAGDKHTMVAQKPGTTVVCQECYDQIQKVRHTSGSRWNSGYDQLHAVHQCASCRTEMSVYTEGGVTKVKCAKCAPSGVACDLCVPPSVVPPR
;
A
#
# COMPACT_ATOMS: atom_id res chain seq x y z
N MET A 1 -17.13 -42.64 -15.99
CA MET A 1 -17.68 -43.48 -17.07
C MET A 1 -17.13 -42.95 -18.38
N ASN A 2 -16.21 -43.70 -18.99
CA ASN A 2 -15.86 -43.75 -20.43
C ASN A 2 -15.29 -42.46 -21.06
N ALA A 3 -14.35 -42.43 -22.00
CA ALA A 3 -13.33 -43.33 -22.54
C ALA A 3 -12.49 -42.45 -23.49
N CYS A 4 -11.27 -42.90 -23.81
CA CYS A 4 -10.29 -42.27 -24.70
C CYS A 4 -10.79 -42.03 -26.15
N PRO A 5 -10.05 -41.21 -26.92
CA PRO A 5 -9.50 -41.74 -28.16
C PRO A 5 -7.96 -41.80 -28.09
N ALA A 6 -7.47 -43.03 -28.23
CA ALA A 6 -6.09 -43.37 -28.44
C ALA A 6 -5.62 -42.87 -29.82
N ARG A 7 -4.44 -42.24 -29.87
CA ARG A 7 -3.58 -42.29 -31.05
C ARG A 7 -2.16 -42.59 -30.58
N SER A 8 -1.78 -43.84 -30.83
CA SER A 8 -0.50 -44.45 -30.50
C SER A 8 0.67 -43.86 -31.30
N LEU A 9 1.85 -44.05 -30.71
CA LEU A 9 3.19 -44.15 -31.32
C LEU A 9 3.94 -42.85 -31.63
N ALA A 10 4.78 -42.43 -30.68
CA ALA A 10 6.23 -42.38 -30.90
C ALA A 10 6.96 -42.33 -29.55
N LEU A 11 7.62 -43.43 -29.20
CA LEU A 11 8.67 -43.49 -28.18
C LEU A 11 9.90 -42.75 -28.71
N PHE A 12 10.28 -41.65 -28.09
CA PHE A 12 11.66 -41.15 -28.11
C PHE A 12 12.13 -40.90 -26.68
N THR A 13 13.18 -41.63 -26.34
CA THR A 13 13.91 -41.65 -25.09
C THR A 13 14.75 -40.39 -24.87
N MET A 14 14.89 -40.02 -23.59
CA MET A 14 16.00 -39.28 -22.97
C MET A 14 16.16 -37.78 -23.30
N ALA A 15 15.76 -36.93 -22.35
CA ALA A 15 16.66 -35.97 -21.70
C ALA A 15 15.95 -35.33 -20.50
N ALA A 16 16.42 -35.65 -19.30
CA ALA A 16 16.06 -34.94 -18.08
C ALA A 16 16.56 -33.49 -18.18
N VAL A 17 15.64 -32.52 -18.14
CA VAL A 17 15.97 -31.13 -17.84
C VAL A 17 15.17 -30.74 -16.61
N SER A 18 15.81 -30.95 -15.47
CA SER A 18 15.43 -30.44 -14.17
C SER A 18 15.49 -28.90 -14.22
N LEU A 19 14.39 -28.24 -14.58
CA LEU A 19 14.22 -26.80 -14.35
C LEU A 19 13.84 -26.58 -12.88
N ALA A 20 14.78 -26.89 -11.99
CA ALA A 20 14.86 -26.25 -10.69
C ALA A 20 15.66 -24.97 -10.90
N LEU A 21 15.01 -23.80 -10.76
CA LEU A 21 15.55 -22.53 -10.28
C LEU A 21 14.61 -21.39 -10.71
N GLY A 22 13.78 -20.99 -9.75
CA GLY A 22 12.96 -19.80 -9.81
C GLY A 22 12.40 -19.57 -8.43
N ALA A 23 13.30 -19.39 -7.45
CA ALA A 23 12.93 -18.90 -6.15
C ALA A 23 12.03 -17.67 -6.37
N CYS A 24 10.76 -17.75 -5.95
CA CYS A 24 9.99 -16.54 -5.69
C CYS A 24 10.79 -15.81 -4.62
N ALA A 25 11.60 -14.85 -5.07
CA ALA A 25 12.36 -13.96 -4.22
C ALA A 25 11.33 -13.35 -3.29
N GLY A 26 11.32 -13.80 -2.04
CA GLY A 26 10.47 -13.24 -1.02
C GLY A 26 10.68 -11.73 -1.07
N ASP A 27 9.57 -11.01 -1.18
CA ASP A 27 9.47 -9.57 -1.04
C ASP A 27 10.22 -9.12 0.22
N LYS A 28 11.53 -8.95 0.10
CA LYS A 28 12.31 -8.18 1.04
C LYS A 28 12.04 -6.74 0.67
N HIS A 29 10.86 -6.25 1.06
CA HIS A 29 10.67 -4.82 1.21
C HIS A 29 11.72 -4.38 2.23
N THR A 30 12.80 -3.79 1.73
CA THR A 30 13.83 -3.15 2.55
C THR A 30 13.10 -2.13 3.41
N MET A 31 13.04 -2.39 4.72
CA MET A 31 12.50 -1.43 5.70
C MET A 31 13.41 -0.20 5.66
N VAL A 32 12.96 0.83 4.95
CA VAL A 32 13.64 2.11 4.89
C VAL A 32 13.55 2.74 6.28
N ALA A 33 14.69 3.19 6.80
CA ALA A 33 14.74 3.91 8.07
C ALA A 33 13.74 5.08 8.05
N GLN A 34 12.96 5.22 9.13
CA GLN A 34 11.98 6.28 9.26
C GLN A 34 12.66 7.64 9.09
N LYS A 35 12.14 8.48 8.19
CA LYS A 35 12.59 9.87 8.11
C LYS A 35 12.32 10.56 9.45
N PRO A 36 13.24 11.41 9.95
CA PRO A 36 12.95 12.24 11.10
C PRO A 36 11.71 13.10 10.82
N GLY A 37 10.80 13.19 11.81
CA GLY A 37 9.52 13.91 11.66
C GLY A 37 8.35 13.08 11.14
N THR A 38 8.46 11.74 11.11
CA THR A 38 7.32 10.86 10.80
C THR A 38 6.30 10.86 11.93
N THR A 39 5.01 10.80 11.57
CA THR A 39 3.88 10.74 12.50
C THR A 39 3.18 9.41 12.37
N VAL A 40 2.96 8.75 13.51
CA VAL A 40 2.22 7.49 13.56
C VAL A 40 0.73 7.78 13.47
N VAL A 41 0.09 7.24 12.46
CA VAL A 41 -1.37 7.28 12.30
C VAL A 41 -1.94 5.88 12.53
N CYS A 42 -3.22 5.77 12.90
CA CYS A 42 -3.84 4.45 13.02
C CYS A 42 -3.89 3.73 11.66
N GLN A 43 -4.04 2.41 11.67
CA GLN A 43 -4.04 1.58 10.46
C GLN A 43 -5.10 2.04 9.45
N GLU A 44 -6.33 2.29 9.90
CA GLU A 44 -7.40 2.76 9.02
C GLU A 44 -7.10 4.11 8.36
N CYS A 45 -6.58 5.08 9.13
CA CYS A 45 -6.17 6.36 8.56
C CYS A 45 -5.08 6.17 7.51
N TYR A 46 -4.10 5.30 7.79
CA TYR A 46 -3.04 4.97 6.84
C TYR A 46 -3.60 4.35 5.55
N ASP A 47 -4.48 3.37 5.68
CA ASP A 47 -5.06 2.65 4.54
C ASP A 47 -5.92 3.59 3.67
N GLN A 48 -6.67 4.51 4.29
CA GLN A 48 -7.41 5.53 3.54
C GLN A 48 -6.48 6.50 2.81
N ILE A 49 -5.35 6.90 3.40
CA ILE A 49 -4.36 7.73 2.71
C ILE A 49 -3.84 6.99 1.47
N GLN A 50 -3.49 5.70 1.59
CA GLN A 50 -3.04 4.92 0.43
C GLN A 50 -4.14 4.79 -0.63
N LYS A 51 -5.36 4.49 -0.21
CA LYS A 51 -6.52 4.43 -1.12
C LYS A 51 -6.68 5.73 -1.90
N VAL A 52 -6.71 6.87 -1.20
CA VAL A 52 -6.86 8.20 -1.82
C VAL A 52 -5.69 8.48 -2.75
N ARG A 53 -4.44 8.18 -2.34
CA ARG A 53 -3.25 8.32 -3.17
C ARG A 53 -3.38 7.56 -4.50
N HIS A 54 -3.84 6.32 -4.45
CA HIS A 54 -4.04 5.51 -5.65
C HIS A 54 -5.18 6.04 -6.53
N THR A 55 -6.27 6.55 -5.94
CA THR A 55 -7.41 7.09 -6.71
C THR A 55 -7.19 8.50 -7.26
N SER A 56 -6.39 9.34 -6.58
CA SER A 56 -6.17 10.73 -6.97
C SER A 56 -5.24 10.85 -8.18
N GLY A 57 -4.36 9.86 -8.41
CA GLY A 57 -3.49 9.82 -9.59
C GLY A 57 -2.69 11.12 -9.76
N SER A 58 -2.82 11.77 -10.92
CA SER A 58 -2.13 13.03 -11.23
C SER A 58 -2.58 14.23 -10.40
N ARG A 59 -3.68 14.12 -9.64
CA ARG A 59 -4.15 15.16 -8.72
C ARG A 59 -3.43 15.12 -7.37
N TRP A 60 -2.65 14.07 -7.10
CA TRP A 60 -1.83 14.01 -5.91
C TRP A 60 -0.76 15.09 -5.94
N ASN A 61 -0.65 15.90 -4.89
CA ASN A 61 0.27 17.05 -4.82
C ASN A 61 0.03 18.08 -5.94
N SER A 62 -1.23 18.33 -6.30
CA SER A 62 -1.59 19.41 -7.23
C SER A 62 -1.11 20.78 -6.73
N GLY A 63 -0.71 21.66 -7.64
CA GLY A 63 -0.29 23.03 -7.30
C GLY A 63 -1.40 23.95 -6.77
N TYR A 64 -2.65 23.47 -6.77
CA TYR A 64 -3.81 24.18 -6.21
C TYR A 64 -4.38 23.41 -5.02
N ASP A 65 -5.07 24.12 -4.14
CA ASP A 65 -5.68 23.57 -2.94
C ASP A 65 -6.91 22.73 -3.29
N GLN A 66 -6.98 21.52 -2.77
CA GLN A 66 -8.06 20.59 -3.08
C GLN A 66 -8.34 19.64 -1.92
N LEU A 67 -9.63 19.44 -1.60
CA LEU A 67 -10.07 18.35 -0.74
C LEU A 67 -10.25 17.07 -1.57
N HIS A 68 -9.51 16.01 -1.26
CA HIS A 68 -9.60 14.72 -1.97
C HIS A 68 -10.64 13.80 -1.37
N ALA A 69 -10.70 13.73 -0.04
CA ALA A 69 -11.59 12.82 0.65
C ALA A 69 -11.86 13.28 2.08
N VAL A 70 -13.06 12.93 2.55
CA VAL A 70 -13.46 12.99 3.95
C VAL A 70 -13.94 11.59 4.33
N HIS A 71 -13.45 11.06 5.44
CA HIS A 71 -13.75 9.71 5.89
C HIS A 71 -13.92 9.67 7.40
N GLN A 72 -14.94 8.96 7.87
CA GLN A 72 -15.12 8.72 9.30
C GLN A 72 -14.27 7.51 9.71
N CYS A 73 -13.18 7.75 10.43
CA CYS A 73 -12.32 6.67 10.91
C CYS A 73 -12.99 5.96 12.11
N ALA A 74 -13.17 4.65 12.03
CA ALA A 74 -13.76 3.84 13.08
C ALA A 74 -12.82 3.69 14.28
N SER A 75 -11.51 3.57 14.02
CA SER A 75 -10.46 3.48 15.05
C SER A 75 -10.29 4.78 15.85
N CYS A 76 -10.30 5.93 15.17
CA CYS A 76 -10.16 7.23 15.84
C CYS A 76 -11.50 7.77 16.37
N ARG A 77 -12.63 7.30 15.83
CA ARG A 77 -13.98 7.84 16.03
C ARG A 77 -14.10 9.33 15.71
N THR A 78 -13.27 9.80 14.78
CA THR A 78 -13.21 11.19 14.33
C THR A 78 -13.24 11.21 12.82
N GLU A 79 -13.71 12.32 12.28
CA GLU A 79 -13.55 12.60 10.86
C GLU A 79 -12.06 12.80 10.53
N MET A 80 -11.62 12.18 9.44
CA MET A 80 -10.33 12.44 8.81
C MET A 80 -10.56 13.05 7.43
N SER A 81 -9.72 14.00 7.05
CA SER A 81 -9.72 14.61 5.73
C SER A 81 -8.34 14.51 5.09
N VAL A 82 -8.33 14.22 3.78
CA VAL A 82 -7.13 14.22 2.95
C VAL A 82 -7.27 15.36 1.96
N TYR A 83 -6.33 16.29 1.98
CA TYR A 83 -6.39 17.52 1.18
C TYR A 83 -5.00 17.92 0.72
N THR A 84 -4.91 18.58 -0.42
CA THR A 84 -3.70 19.26 -0.88
C THR A 84 -3.80 20.73 -0.52
N GLU A 85 -2.72 21.27 0.04
CA GLU A 85 -2.58 22.68 0.35
C GLU A 85 -1.15 23.10 0.02
N GLY A 86 -1.00 24.10 -0.86
CA GLY A 86 0.32 24.58 -1.28
C GLY A 86 1.20 23.51 -1.93
N GLY A 87 0.61 22.62 -2.75
CA GLY A 87 1.34 21.54 -3.43
C GLY A 87 1.66 20.32 -2.57
N VAL A 88 1.28 20.31 -1.29
CA VAL A 88 1.55 19.19 -0.38
C VAL A 88 0.24 18.54 0.05
N THR A 89 0.10 17.24 -0.21
CA THR A 89 -1.05 16.47 0.27
C THR A 89 -0.87 16.11 1.73
N LYS A 90 -1.79 16.62 2.56
CA LYS A 90 -1.83 16.46 4.01
C LYS A 90 -3.04 15.62 4.42
N VAL A 91 -2.93 14.98 5.56
CA VAL A 91 -4.03 14.32 6.25
C VAL A 91 -4.26 15.04 7.58
N LYS A 92 -5.51 15.35 7.89
CA LYS A 92 -5.92 15.85 9.20
C LYS A 92 -6.88 14.86 9.83
N CYS A 93 -6.56 14.45 11.04
CA CYS A 93 -7.40 13.59 11.88
C CYS A 93 -7.27 14.10 13.31
N ALA A 94 -8.37 14.41 13.98
CA ALA A 94 -8.34 15.06 15.28
C ALA A 94 -7.56 14.27 16.36
N LYS A 95 -7.42 12.95 16.20
CA LYS A 95 -6.69 12.09 17.14
C LYS A 95 -5.24 11.82 16.72
N CYS A 96 -5.00 11.44 15.46
CA CYS A 96 -3.66 11.02 15.01
C CYS A 96 -2.81 12.16 14.43
N ALA A 97 -3.44 13.16 13.81
CA ALA A 97 -2.77 14.24 13.10
C ALA A 97 -3.59 15.54 13.23
N PRO A 98 -3.70 16.12 14.44
CA PRO A 98 -4.62 17.24 14.70
C PRO A 98 -4.22 18.52 13.95
N SER A 99 -2.93 18.75 13.76
CA SER A 99 -2.38 19.89 13.03
C SER A 99 -2.39 19.74 11.50
N GLY A 100 -2.74 18.56 10.98
CA GLY A 100 -2.52 18.22 9.59
C GLY A 100 -1.06 17.86 9.33
N VAL A 101 -0.80 16.64 8.86
CA VAL A 101 0.55 16.13 8.60
C VAL A 101 0.67 15.76 7.13
N ALA A 102 1.83 16.01 6.52
CA ALA A 102 2.09 15.56 5.16
C ALA A 102 1.95 14.04 5.05
N CYS A 103 1.24 13.56 4.02
CA CYS A 103 0.97 12.12 3.86
C CYS A 103 2.26 11.30 3.74
N ASP A 104 3.34 11.87 3.19
CA ASP A 104 4.65 11.23 3.06
C ASP A 104 5.38 11.02 4.39
N LEU A 105 4.93 11.68 5.46
CA LEU A 105 5.44 11.53 6.82
C LEU A 105 4.57 10.59 7.67
N CYS A 106 3.44 10.12 7.14
CA CYS A 106 2.55 9.23 7.88
C CYS A 106 3.06 7.79 7.82
N VAL A 107 3.14 7.14 8.97
CA VAL A 107 3.52 5.72 9.08
C VAL A 107 2.44 4.93 9.84
N PRO A 108 2.18 3.67 9.47
CA PRO A 108 1.24 2.83 10.20
C PRO A 108 1.89 2.34 11.51
N PRO A 109 1.08 1.88 12.49
CA PRO A 109 1.58 1.46 13.79
C PRO A 109 2.50 0.23 13.71
N SER A 110 2.40 -0.58 12.65
CA SER A 110 3.21 -1.78 12.44
C SER A 110 4.71 -1.52 12.22
N VAL A 111 5.08 -0.30 11.79
CA VAL A 111 6.49 0.07 11.53
C VAL A 111 7.18 0.58 12.79
N VAL A 112 6.42 0.88 13.85
CA VAL A 112 6.97 1.36 15.12
C VAL A 112 7.03 0.17 16.08
N PRO A 113 8.22 -0.24 16.56
CA PRO A 113 8.30 -1.26 17.60
C PRO A 113 7.56 -0.77 18.86
N PRO A 114 6.89 -1.68 19.61
CA PRO A 114 6.27 -1.31 20.88
C PRO A 114 7.34 -0.71 21.80
N ARG A 115 7.03 0.45 22.39
CA ARG A 115 7.87 1.09 23.42
C ARG A 115 7.70 0.38 24.75
#